data_AF-A0A372LE48-F1
#
_entry.id   AF-A0A372LE48-F1
#
_cell.length_a   1.000
_cell.length_b   1.000
_cell.length_c   1.000
_cell.angle_alpha   90.00
_cell.angle_beta   90.00
_cell.angle_gamma   90.00
#
_symmetry.space_group_name_H-M   'P 1'
#
loop_
_entity.id
_entity.type
_entity.pdbx_description
1 polymer ?
#
loop_
_entity_poly.entity_id
_entity_poly.type
_entity_poly.pdbx_seq_one_letter_code
_entity_poly.pdbx_strand_id
1 'polypeptide(L)'
;MLLIDKYAYITLFKDVHPVEKGVFAFSLLLFCIVTKNLYVGLFTFSIMSTAIVMGAKIPLRYYTQMLKLPAFFLLTSALAMLVSFAPADVALSGYAVKSEVGRWQIYITVDNVKRVVGLVISVFASVSCMYFFILTTPAQQMAWLMHKLRIPALFIDLSLSTYRFIFILLQTVYEIRLSQASRLGYKSFRSTIISLGQLASVLFIKTMKSAEEVNIAMATRGNDESVYQTHMNLRFRSLHWAVITLAGAFQCLLLFIT
;
A
#
# COMPACT_ATOMS: atom_id res chain seq x y z
N MET A 1 -12.12 -13.34 -4.43
CA MET A 1 -11.17 -12.59 -3.58
C MET A 1 -10.08 -12.00 -4.45
N LEU A 2 -9.65 -10.77 -4.15
CA LEU A 2 -8.53 -10.13 -4.85
C LEU A 2 -7.22 -10.83 -4.45
N LEU A 3 -6.23 -10.87 -5.34
CA LEU A 3 -4.95 -11.55 -5.09
C LEU A 3 -4.22 -11.01 -3.87
N ILE A 4 -4.22 -9.69 -3.67
CA ILE A 4 -3.55 -9.03 -2.54
C ILE A 4 -4.12 -9.50 -1.19
N ASP A 5 -5.45 -9.65 -1.15
CA ASP A 5 -6.19 -10.10 0.00
C ASP A 5 -5.93 -11.59 0.27
N LYS A 6 -5.97 -12.41 -0.78
CA LYS A 6 -5.66 -13.84 -0.69
C LYS A 6 -4.30 -14.10 -0.05
N TYR A 7 -3.25 -13.36 -0.42
CA TYR A 7 -1.92 -13.56 0.14
C TYR A 7 -1.87 -13.29 1.65
N ALA A 8 -2.59 -12.28 2.15
CA ALA A 8 -2.66 -12.00 3.59
C ALA A 8 -3.18 -13.20 4.41
N TYR A 9 -4.07 -14.03 3.85
CA TYR A 9 -4.66 -15.18 4.55
C TYR A 9 -3.90 -16.51 4.42
N ILE A 10 -2.93 -16.62 3.50
CA ILE A 10 -2.22 -17.89 3.20
C ILE A 10 -0.72 -17.85 3.50
N THR A 11 -0.17 -16.69 3.89
CA THR A 11 1.26 -16.56 4.17
C THR A 11 1.66 -17.27 5.46
N LEU A 12 2.95 -17.63 5.56
CA LEU A 12 3.51 -18.24 6.76
C LEU A 12 3.38 -17.34 8.00
N PHE A 13 3.35 -16.03 7.79
CA PHE A 13 3.23 -15.06 8.87
C PHE A 13 1.80 -14.82 9.32
N LYS A 14 0.79 -15.49 8.75
CA LYS A 14 -0.60 -15.33 9.18
C LYS A 14 -0.77 -15.41 10.70
N ASP A 15 -0.15 -16.39 11.35
CA ASP A 15 -0.32 -16.66 12.78
C ASP A 15 0.65 -15.87 13.68
N VAL A 16 1.49 -15.01 13.09
CA VAL A 16 2.32 -14.08 13.86
C VAL A 16 1.46 -12.93 14.37
N HIS A 17 1.72 -12.48 15.60
CA HIS A 17 0.94 -11.42 16.24
C HIS A 17 0.99 -10.12 15.42
N PRO A 18 -0.16 -9.47 15.12
CA PRO A 18 -0.21 -8.32 14.22
C PRO A 18 0.57 -7.10 14.74
N VAL A 19 0.67 -6.94 16.05
CA VAL A 19 1.51 -5.88 16.66
C VAL A 19 2.98 -6.08 16.32
N GLU A 20 3.48 -7.32 16.32
CA GLU A 20 4.90 -7.58 16.01
C GLU A 20 5.21 -7.21 14.55
N LYS A 21 4.32 -7.59 13.62
CA LYS A 21 4.42 -7.20 12.20
C LYS A 21 4.34 -5.69 12.01
N GLY A 22 3.37 -5.06 12.67
CA GLY A 22 3.14 -3.63 12.59
C GLY A 22 4.33 -2.85 13.14
N VAL A 23 4.80 -3.18 14.34
CA VAL A 23 5.98 -2.54 14.95
C VAL A 23 7.19 -2.71 14.05
N PHE A 24 7.46 -3.93 13.54
CA PHE A 24 8.58 -4.18 12.62
C PHE A 24 8.51 -3.33 11.35
N ALA A 25 7.34 -3.27 10.69
CA ALA A 25 7.16 -2.53 9.45
C ALA A 25 7.22 -1.01 9.66
N PHE A 26 6.47 -0.49 10.64
CA PHE A 26 6.35 0.94 10.89
C PHE A 26 7.59 1.53 11.55
N SER A 27 8.33 0.79 12.39
CA SER A 27 9.58 1.30 12.97
C SER A 27 10.65 1.51 11.89
N LEU A 28 10.82 0.54 11.00
CA LEU A 28 11.79 0.63 9.89
C LEU A 28 11.40 1.70 8.88
N LEU A 29 10.10 1.82 8.58
CA LEU A 29 9.55 2.87 7.73
C LEU A 29 9.83 4.26 8.32
N LEU A 30 9.50 4.49 9.59
CA LEU A 30 9.68 5.79 10.24
C LEU A 30 11.16 6.16 10.29
N PHE A 31 12.03 5.20 10.62
CA PHE A 31 13.48 5.42 10.64
C PHE A 31 14.01 5.77 9.24
N CYS A 32 13.55 5.10 8.19
CA CYS A 32 13.93 5.43 6.80
C CYS A 32 13.52 6.86 6.41
N ILE A 33 12.32 7.30 6.80
CA ILE A 33 11.80 8.63 6.46
C ILE A 33 12.54 9.75 7.23
N VAL A 34 12.82 9.54 8.51
CA VAL A 34 13.48 10.55 9.36
C VAL A 34 14.94 10.75 8.94
N THR A 35 15.66 9.67 8.67
CA THR A 35 17.11 9.72 8.41
C THR A 35 17.45 10.17 7.00
N LYS A 36 16.59 9.85 6.01
CA LYS A 36 16.80 10.15 4.59
C LYS A 36 18.19 9.72 4.07
N ASN A 37 18.75 8.68 4.68
CA ASN A 37 20.08 8.17 4.35
C ASN A 37 19.98 7.02 3.34
N LEU A 38 20.87 7.05 2.34
CA LEU A 38 20.94 6.06 1.26
C LEU A 38 21.11 4.63 1.79
N TYR A 39 22.04 4.43 2.73
CA TYR A 39 22.40 3.11 3.25
C TYR A 39 21.30 2.53 4.12
N VAL A 40 20.66 3.37 4.94
CA VAL A 40 19.49 2.99 5.73
C VAL A 40 18.35 2.54 4.81
N GLY A 41 18.07 3.31 3.75
CA GLY A 41 17.06 2.96 2.75
C GLY A 41 17.35 1.63 2.05
N LEU A 42 18.59 1.41 1.58
CA LEU A 42 18.97 0.13 0.95
C LEU A 42 18.79 -1.06 1.90
N PHE A 43 19.22 -0.91 3.15
CA PHE A 43 19.06 -1.94 4.16
C PHE A 43 17.57 -2.26 4.41
N THR A 44 16.73 -1.24 4.63
CA THR A 44 15.28 -1.43 4.81
C THR A 44 14.60 -2.10 3.62
N PHE A 45 14.95 -1.69 2.41
CA PHE A 45 14.40 -2.30 1.21
C PHE A 45 14.78 -3.78 1.10
N SER A 46 16.04 -4.11 1.39
CA SER A 46 16.55 -5.48 1.32
C SER A 46 15.93 -6.39 2.38
N ILE A 47 15.86 -5.95 3.65
CA ILE A 47 15.29 -6.75 4.73
C ILE A 47 13.79 -6.98 4.54
N MET A 48 13.03 -5.95 4.12
CA MET A 48 11.60 -6.09 3.83
C MET A 48 11.35 -7.01 2.64
N SER A 49 12.10 -6.83 1.54
CA SER A 49 11.92 -7.65 0.34
C SER A 49 12.24 -9.13 0.63
N THR A 50 13.30 -9.39 1.40
CA THR A 50 13.64 -10.73 1.88
C THR A 50 12.55 -11.31 2.78
N ALA A 51 12.04 -10.52 3.74
CA ALA A 51 10.96 -10.93 4.63
C ALA A 51 9.67 -11.27 3.86
N ILE A 52 9.33 -10.53 2.81
CA ILE A 52 8.18 -10.79 1.93
C ILE A 52 8.36 -12.08 1.12
N VAL A 53 9.48 -12.20 0.41
CA VAL A 53 9.68 -13.28 -0.57
C VAL A 53 10.06 -14.60 0.10
N MET A 54 11.02 -14.56 1.03
CA MET A 54 11.52 -15.77 1.70
C MET A 54 10.74 -16.07 2.99
N GLY A 55 10.47 -15.05 3.82
CA GLY A 55 9.78 -15.22 5.10
C GLY A 55 8.30 -15.55 4.94
N ALA A 56 7.55 -14.66 4.29
CA ALA A 56 6.12 -14.83 4.03
C ALA A 56 5.82 -15.79 2.87
N LYS A 57 6.86 -16.20 2.11
CA LYS A 57 6.79 -17.11 0.94
C LYS A 57 5.91 -16.58 -0.20
N ILE A 58 5.93 -15.27 -0.41
CA ILE A 58 5.18 -14.64 -1.52
C ILE A 58 6.01 -14.78 -2.80
N PRO A 59 5.41 -15.24 -3.92
CA PRO A 59 6.16 -15.45 -5.15
C PRO A 59 6.77 -14.13 -5.64
N LEU A 60 8.08 -14.15 -5.92
CA LEU A 60 8.84 -12.97 -6.37
C LEU A 60 8.22 -12.28 -7.59
N ARG A 61 7.63 -13.06 -8.51
CA ARG A 61 6.92 -12.55 -9.68
C ARG A 61 5.74 -11.64 -9.31
N TYR A 62 4.98 -12.00 -8.28
CA TYR A 62 3.86 -11.19 -7.81
C TYR A 62 4.35 -9.92 -7.11
N TYR A 63 5.35 -10.03 -6.23
CA TYR A 63 5.92 -8.89 -5.52
C TYR A 63 6.52 -7.85 -6.49
N THR A 64 7.31 -8.30 -7.45
CA THR A 64 7.89 -7.42 -8.48
C THR A 64 6.83 -6.80 -9.39
N GLN A 65 5.73 -7.50 -9.71
CA GLN A 65 4.61 -6.91 -10.42
C GLN A 65 3.96 -5.76 -9.63
N MET A 66 3.82 -5.90 -8.30
CA MET A 66 3.29 -4.82 -7.46
C MET A 66 4.21 -3.60 -7.44
N LEU A 67 5.53 -3.80 -7.36
CA LEU A 67 6.51 -2.70 -7.36
C LEU A 67 6.53 -1.89 -8.66
N LYS A 68 6.07 -2.43 -9.79
CA LYS A 68 6.04 -1.71 -11.08
C LYS A 68 5.14 -0.47 -11.03
N LEU A 69 4.04 -0.52 -10.29
CA LEU A 69 3.09 0.59 -10.22
C LEU A 69 3.71 1.81 -9.50
N PRO A 70 4.27 1.69 -8.28
CA PRO A 70 5.05 2.77 -7.66
C PRO A 70 6.25 3.18 -8.50
N ALA A 71 6.95 2.24 -9.14
CA ALA A 71 8.12 2.54 -9.97
C ALA A 71 7.79 3.48 -11.14
N PHE A 72 6.64 3.26 -11.80
CA PHE A 72 6.20 4.12 -12.90
C PHE A 72 5.97 5.56 -12.45
N PHE A 73 5.27 5.75 -11.33
CA PHE A 73 5.03 7.07 -10.75
C PHE A 73 6.32 7.72 -10.23
N LEU A 74 7.21 6.92 -9.64
CA LEU A 74 8.49 7.40 -9.16
C LEU A 74 9.34 7.90 -10.33
N LEU A 75 9.39 7.17 -11.44
CA LEU A 75 10.17 7.55 -12.61
C LEU A 75 9.76 8.91 -13.16
N THR A 76 8.47 9.22 -13.23
CA THR A 76 8.00 10.54 -13.68
C THR A 76 8.43 11.65 -12.71
N SER A 77 8.32 11.43 -11.40
CA SER A 77 8.74 12.39 -10.37
C SER A 77 10.27 12.59 -10.32
N ALA A 78 11.04 11.52 -10.52
CA ALA A 78 12.49 11.54 -10.52
C ALA A 78 13.04 12.32 -11.72
N LEU A 79 12.42 12.16 -12.90
CA LEU A 79 12.76 12.96 -14.08
C LEU A 79 12.49 14.46 -13.86
N ALA A 80 11.36 14.80 -13.24
CA ALA A 80 11.04 16.18 -12.92
C ALA A 80 12.03 16.79 -11.90
N MET A 81 12.48 16.01 -10.92
CA MET A 81 13.42 16.48 -9.89
C MET A 81 14.88 16.52 -10.36
N LEU A 82 15.27 15.68 -11.32
CA LEU A 82 16.60 15.69 -11.93
C LEU A 82 16.89 17.00 -12.66
N VAL A 83 15.87 17.52 -13.34
CA VAL A 83 15.96 18.69 -14.23
C VAL A 83 15.68 19.96 -13.44
N SER A 84 16.61 20.91 -13.48
CA SER A 84 16.43 22.25 -12.89
C SER A 84 16.47 23.34 -13.95
N PHE A 85 15.70 24.40 -13.74
CA PHE A 85 15.60 25.56 -14.63
C PHE A 85 16.19 26.79 -13.95
N ALA A 86 17.05 27.53 -14.65
CA ALA A 86 17.51 28.85 -14.22
C ALA A 86 17.48 29.85 -15.40
N PRO A 87 17.38 31.16 -15.14
CA PRO A 87 17.60 32.19 -16.16
C PRO A 87 19.04 32.15 -16.66
N ALA A 88 19.27 32.43 -17.95
CA ALA A 88 20.59 32.36 -18.60
C ALA A 88 21.67 33.25 -17.95
N ASP A 89 21.26 34.31 -17.25
CA ASP A 89 22.15 35.31 -16.64
C ASP A 89 22.83 34.84 -15.34
N VAL A 90 22.41 33.67 -14.81
CA VAL A 90 22.96 33.11 -13.56
C VAL A 90 24.16 32.23 -13.88
N ALA A 91 25.34 32.61 -13.39
CA ALA A 91 26.53 31.77 -13.42
C ALA A 91 26.32 30.54 -12.51
N LEU A 92 26.18 29.37 -13.13
CA LEU A 92 26.04 28.10 -12.42
C LEU A 92 27.40 27.42 -12.31
N SER A 93 27.78 26.96 -11.12
CA SER A 93 28.96 26.14 -10.87
C SER A 93 28.55 24.72 -10.45
N GLY A 94 29.22 23.69 -10.97
CA GLY A 94 28.98 22.29 -10.56
C GLY A 94 27.91 21.52 -11.35
N TYR A 95 27.59 21.97 -12.57
CA TYR A 95 26.68 21.25 -13.47
C TYR A 95 27.38 20.06 -14.15
N ALA A 96 26.68 18.93 -14.24
CA ALA A 96 27.12 17.75 -14.98
C ALA A 96 26.73 17.82 -16.46
N VAL A 97 25.55 18.36 -16.76
CA VAL A 97 25.04 18.61 -18.12
C VAL A 97 24.30 19.94 -18.13
N LYS A 98 24.58 20.78 -19.12
CA LYS A 98 23.92 22.05 -19.37
C LYS A 98 23.36 22.04 -20.80
N SER A 99 22.12 22.49 -20.97
CA SER A 99 21.53 22.78 -22.27
C SER A 99 20.83 24.14 -22.20
N GLU A 100 21.12 25.01 -23.15
CA GLU A 100 20.51 26.33 -23.25
C GLU A 100 19.36 26.27 -24.25
N VAL A 101 18.16 26.69 -23.81
CA VAL A 101 16.97 26.81 -24.65
C VAL A 101 16.45 28.24 -24.50
N GLY A 102 16.93 29.12 -25.38
CA GLY A 102 16.54 30.54 -25.38
C GLY A 102 16.99 31.27 -24.11
N ARG A 103 16.05 31.92 -23.40
CA ARG A 103 16.32 32.69 -22.16
C ARG A 103 16.47 31.81 -20.91
N TRP A 104 16.30 30.50 -21.06
CA TRP A 104 16.32 29.53 -19.97
C TRP A 104 17.46 28.53 -20.17
N GLN A 105 18.16 28.23 -19.07
CA GLN A 105 19.14 27.16 -19.02
C GLN A 105 18.57 25.99 -18.23
N ILE A 106 18.63 24.81 -18.85
CA ILE A 106 18.28 23.52 -18.25
C ILE A 106 19.57 22.86 -17.82
N TYR A 107 19.68 22.51 -16.54
CA TYR A 107 20.90 21.92 -16.01
C TYR A 107 20.61 20.77 -15.04
N ILE A 108 21.59 19.85 -14.96
CA ILE A 108 21.60 18.74 -14.01
C ILE A 108 22.85 18.89 -13.16
N THR A 109 22.68 19.04 -11.85
CA THR A 109 23.78 19.11 -10.88
C THR A 109 24.04 17.73 -10.27
N VAL A 110 25.29 17.46 -9.87
CA VAL A 110 25.65 16.21 -9.16
C VAL A 110 24.80 16.02 -7.88
N ASP A 111 24.45 17.11 -7.21
CA ASP A 111 23.56 17.10 -6.05
C ASP A 111 22.12 16.70 -6.38
N ASN A 112 21.61 17.07 -7.57
CA ASN A 112 20.29 16.62 -8.03
C ASN A 112 20.29 15.11 -8.23
N VAL A 113 21.36 14.57 -8.83
CA VAL A 113 21.52 13.11 -9.01
C VAL A 113 21.55 12.41 -7.65
N LYS A 114 22.37 12.88 -6.70
CA LYS A 114 22.45 12.29 -5.35
C LYS A 114 21.10 12.33 -4.62
N ARG A 115 20.39 13.46 -4.70
CA ARG A 115 19.06 13.62 -4.10
C ARG A 115 18.04 12.68 -4.71
N VAL A 116 18.01 12.55 -6.04
CA VAL A 116 17.07 11.67 -6.73
C VAL A 116 17.37 10.21 -6.42
N VAL A 117 18.64 9.79 -6.40
CA VAL A 117 19.02 8.41 -6.01
C VAL A 117 18.58 8.11 -4.57
N GLY A 118 18.85 9.02 -3.63
CA GLY A 118 18.40 8.88 -2.24
C GLY A 118 16.88 8.80 -2.12
N LEU A 119 16.15 9.65 -2.86
CA LEU A 119 14.69 9.62 -2.91
C LEU A 119 14.19 8.28 -3.43
N VAL A 120 14.69 7.82 -4.58
CA VAL A 120 14.25 6.56 -5.22
C VAL A 120 14.34 5.40 -4.22
N ILE A 121 15.47 5.27 -3.55
CA ILE A 121 15.72 4.20 -2.58
C ILE A 121 14.80 4.35 -1.36
N SER A 122 14.65 5.55 -0.81
CA SER A 122 13.77 5.80 0.35
C SER A 122 12.30 5.47 0.05
N VAL A 123 11.83 5.74 -1.17
CA VAL A 123 10.47 5.44 -1.60
C VAL A 123 10.29 3.94 -1.75
N PHE A 124 11.21 3.23 -2.43
CA PHE A 124 11.11 1.78 -2.55
C PHE A 124 11.17 1.07 -1.20
N ALA A 125 12.02 1.54 -0.28
CA ALA A 125 12.06 1.08 1.11
C ALA A 125 10.73 1.29 1.85
N SER A 126 10.13 2.47 1.73
CA SER A 126 8.86 2.79 2.39
C SER A 126 7.71 1.95 1.82
N VAL A 127 7.68 1.79 0.50
CA VAL A 127 6.71 0.95 -0.21
C VAL A 127 6.84 -0.51 0.19
N SER A 128 8.07 -1.05 0.31
CA SER A 128 8.27 -2.44 0.73
C SER A 128 7.84 -2.67 2.17
N CYS A 129 8.03 -1.70 3.09
CA CYS A 129 7.50 -1.77 4.45
C CYS A 129 5.96 -1.85 4.46
N MET A 130 5.29 -0.98 3.67
CA MET A 130 3.82 -1.03 3.54
C MET A 130 3.35 -2.34 2.92
N TYR A 131 4.02 -2.83 1.87
CA TYR A 131 3.66 -4.10 1.24
C TYR A 131 3.87 -5.29 2.16
N PHE A 132 4.92 -5.30 2.97
CA PHE A 132 5.10 -6.33 3.99
C PHE A 132 3.89 -6.36 4.93
N PHE A 133 3.46 -5.20 5.45
CA PHE A 133 2.34 -5.15 6.37
C PHE A 133 1.02 -5.58 5.73
N ILE A 134 0.70 -5.06 4.54
CA ILE A 134 -0.54 -5.37 3.80
C ILE A 134 -0.60 -6.85 3.41
N LEU A 135 0.50 -7.43 2.93
CA LEU A 135 0.52 -8.81 2.44
C LEU A 135 0.61 -9.87 3.54
N THR A 136 0.90 -9.48 4.78
CA THR A 136 1.04 -10.41 5.91
C THR A 136 -0.03 -10.25 6.98
N THR A 137 -0.85 -9.19 6.89
CA THR A 137 -1.84 -8.83 7.92
C THR A 137 -3.26 -8.82 7.33
N PRO A 138 -4.07 -9.86 7.58
CA PRO A 138 -5.50 -9.90 7.22
C PRO A 138 -6.32 -8.72 7.74
N ALA A 139 -7.44 -8.41 7.06
CA ALA A 139 -8.34 -7.33 7.45
C ALA A 139 -8.89 -7.45 8.87
N GLN A 140 -9.16 -8.66 9.36
CA GLN A 140 -9.58 -8.88 10.75
C GLN A 140 -8.47 -8.55 11.75
N GLN A 141 -7.22 -8.86 11.42
CA GLN A 141 -6.07 -8.52 12.26
C GLN A 141 -5.83 -6.99 12.27
N MET A 142 -6.07 -6.33 11.14
CA MET A 142 -6.03 -4.87 11.03
C MET A 142 -7.11 -4.23 11.92
N ALA A 143 -8.36 -4.70 11.85
CA ALA A 143 -9.43 -4.22 12.71
C ALA A 143 -9.10 -4.42 14.20
N TRP A 144 -8.44 -5.54 14.52
CA TRP A 144 -7.96 -5.77 15.88
C TRP A 144 -6.90 -4.77 16.32
N LEU A 145 -5.98 -4.41 15.44
CA LEU A 145 -4.98 -3.38 15.71
C LEU A 145 -5.65 -2.01 15.92
N MET A 146 -6.65 -1.66 15.10
CA MET A 146 -7.43 -0.42 15.24
C MET A 146 -8.10 -0.31 16.62
N HIS A 147 -8.70 -1.41 17.09
CA HIS A 147 -9.28 -1.46 18.43
C HIS A 147 -8.22 -1.28 19.51
N LYS A 148 -7.05 -1.93 19.38
CA LYS A 148 -5.96 -1.76 20.34
C LYS A 148 -5.41 -0.33 20.37
N LEU A 149 -5.46 0.38 19.25
CA LEU A 149 -5.13 1.80 19.11
C LEU A 149 -6.23 2.75 19.64
N ARG A 150 -7.29 2.21 20.27
CA ARG A 150 -8.43 2.96 20.83
C ARG A 150 -9.24 3.75 19.80
N ILE A 151 -9.29 3.26 18.56
CA ILE A 151 -10.24 3.79 17.56
C ILE A 151 -11.67 3.40 17.98
N PRO A 152 -12.65 4.32 17.94
CA PRO A 152 -14.03 4.01 18.33
C PRO A 152 -14.61 2.83 17.53
N ALA A 153 -15.35 1.93 18.21
CA ALA A 153 -15.90 0.71 17.63
C ALA A 153 -16.71 0.95 16.35
N LEU A 154 -17.48 2.06 16.29
CA LEU A 154 -18.23 2.49 15.12
C LEU A 154 -17.35 2.55 13.85
N PHE A 155 -16.16 3.14 13.92
CA PHE A 155 -15.27 3.24 12.75
C PHE A 155 -14.73 1.88 12.33
N ILE A 156 -14.51 0.97 13.28
CA ILE A 156 -14.01 -0.37 13.02
C ILE A 156 -15.11 -1.21 12.33
N ASP A 157 -16.33 -1.14 12.84
CA ASP A 157 -17.50 -1.83 12.29
C ASP A 157 -17.84 -1.33 10.88
N LEU A 158 -17.79 -0.01 10.67
CA LEU A 158 -17.95 0.59 9.34
C LEU A 158 -16.84 0.10 8.40
N SER A 159 -15.58 0.13 8.82
CA SER A 159 -14.44 -0.31 8.00
C SER A 159 -14.56 -1.78 7.60
N LEU A 160 -14.90 -2.67 8.54
CA LEU A 160 -15.10 -4.10 8.27
C LEU A 160 -16.32 -4.36 7.38
N SER A 161 -17.41 -3.64 7.60
CA SER A 161 -18.61 -3.73 6.77
C SER A 161 -18.32 -3.27 5.34
N THR A 162 -17.66 -2.12 5.17
CA THR A 162 -17.21 -1.64 3.86
C THR A 162 -16.30 -2.66 3.19
N TYR A 163 -15.30 -3.21 3.90
CA TYR A 163 -14.42 -4.25 3.37
C TYR A 163 -15.20 -5.49 2.89
N ARG A 164 -16.16 -5.99 3.67
CA ARG A 164 -17.04 -7.09 3.26
C ARG A 164 -17.84 -6.74 2.01
N PHE A 165 -18.43 -5.54 1.98
CA PHE A 165 -19.24 -5.09 0.86
C PHE A 165 -18.42 -4.88 -0.42
N ILE A 166 -17.14 -4.53 -0.36
CA ILE A 166 -16.27 -4.44 -1.56
C ILE A 166 -16.33 -5.75 -2.35
N PHE A 167 -16.23 -6.92 -1.70
CA PHE A 167 -16.28 -8.20 -2.41
C PHE A 167 -17.67 -8.57 -2.93
N ILE A 168 -18.72 -8.26 -2.16
CA ILE A 168 -20.11 -8.48 -2.58
C ILE A 168 -20.44 -7.63 -3.82
N LEU A 169 -20.01 -6.36 -3.81
CA LEU A 169 -20.18 -5.45 -4.92
C LEU A 169 -19.33 -5.86 -6.12
N LEU A 170 -18.09 -6.29 -5.92
CA LEU A 170 -17.24 -6.80 -7.01
C LEU A 170 -17.90 -7.99 -7.74
N GLN A 171 -18.49 -8.92 -6.99
CA GLN A 171 -19.22 -10.05 -7.53
C GLN A 171 -20.46 -9.58 -8.31
N THR A 172 -21.21 -8.63 -7.75
CA THR A 172 -22.39 -8.04 -8.43
C THR A 172 -22.00 -7.32 -9.72
N VAL A 173 -20.89 -6.57 -9.71
CA VAL A 173 -20.33 -5.92 -10.90
C VAL A 173 -19.98 -6.95 -11.97
N TYR A 174 -19.35 -8.06 -11.57
CA TYR A 174 -19.02 -9.15 -12.49
C TYR A 174 -20.28 -9.73 -13.14
N GLU A 175 -21.33 -10.01 -12.38
CA GLU A 175 -22.60 -10.53 -12.88
C GLU A 175 -23.30 -9.56 -13.85
N ILE A 176 -23.41 -8.28 -13.48
CA ILE A 176 -24.01 -7.26 -14.34
C ILE A 176 -23.21 -7.13 -15.63
N ARG A 177 -21.88 -7.01 -15.52
CA ARG A 177 -21.00 -6.87 -16.68
C ARG A 177 -21.09 -8.08 -17.62
N LEU A 178 -21.16 -9.30 -17.07
CA LEU A 178 -21.34 -10.51 -17.85
C LEU A 178 -22.65 -10.45 -18.64
N SER A 179 -23.76 -10.08 -18.00
CA SER A 179 -25.06 -9.96 -18.66
C SER A 179 -25.08 -8.90 -19.78
N GLN A 180 -24.41 -7.76 -19.56
CA GLN A 180 -24.27 -6.69 -20.55
C GLN A 180 -23.36 -7.11 -21.71
N ALA A 181 -22.27 -7.83 -21.43
CA ALA A 181 -21.36 -8.34 -22.45
C ALA A 181 -22.06 -9.36 -23.37
N SER A 182 -22.90 -10.24 -22.83
CA SER A 182 -23.74 -11.16 -23.62
C SER A 182 -24.73 -10.42 -24.54
N ARG A 183 -25.07 -9.17 -24.24
CA ARG A 183 -25.93 -8.29 -25.07
C ARG A 183 -25.13 -7.30 -25.92
N LEU A 184 -23.84 -7.56 -26.14
CA LEU A 184 -22.93 -6.72 -26.93
C LEU A 184 -22.73 -5.28 -26.37
N GLY A 185 -22.96 -5.06 -25.08
CA GLY A 185 -22.86 -3.75 -24.44
C GLY A 185 -21.48 -3.08 -24.57
N TYR A 186 -20.41 -3.87 -24.66
CA TYR A 186 -19.02 -3.38 -24.69
C TYR A 186 -18.37 -3.41 -26.08
N LYS A 187 -19.14 -3.47 -27.16
CA LYS A 187 -18.62 -3.59 -28.54
C LYS A 187 -17.97 -2.30 -29.07
N SER A 188 -18.46 -1.13 -28.66
CA SER A 188 -18.00 0.18 -29.13
C SER A 188 -17.70 1.11 -27.94
N PHE A 189 -16.93 2.18 -28.14
CA PHE A 189 -16.66 3.16 -27.08
C PHE A 189 -17.96 3.79 -26.55
N ARG A 190 -18.88 4.17 -27.45
CA ARG A 190 -20.19 4.71 -27.09
C ARG A 190 -21.03 3.71 -26.28
N SER A 191 -21.15 2.47 -26.76
CA SER A 191 -21.92 1.44 -26.05
C SER A 191 -21.29 1.09 -24.70
N THR A 192 -19.97 1.17 -24.59
CA THR A 192 -19.23 0.96 -23.33
C THR A 192 -19.58 2.02 -22.30
N ILE A 193 -19.60 3.30 -22.68
CA ILE A 193 -20.00 4.40 -21.76
C ILE A 193 -21.45 4.21 -21.30
N ILE A 194 -22.36 3.89 -22.22
CA ILE A 194 -23.77 3.66 -21.89
C ILE A 194 -23.92 2.47 -20.93
N SER A 195 -23.23 1.35 -21.23
CA SER A 195 -23.27 0.14 -20.40
C SER A 195 -22.67 0.37 -19.01
N LEU A 196 -21.59 1.16 -18.91
CA LEU A 196 -20.99 1.55 -17.63
C LEU A 196 -21.95 2.43 -16.81
N GLY A 197 -22.63 3.39 -17.44
CA GLY A 197 -23.64 4.21 -16.77
C GLY A 197 -24.80 3.39 -16.23
N GLN A 198 -25.30 2.43 -17.02
CA GLN A 198 -26.34 1.48 -16.59
C GLN A 198 -25.85 0.55 -15.48
N LEU A 199 -24.60 0.09 -15.55
CA LEU A 199 -24.00 -0.75 -14.52
C LEU A 199 -23.93 0.02 -13.19
N ALA A 200 -23.49 1.27 -13.23
CA ALA A 200 -23.40 2.12 -12.04
C ALA A 200 -24.78 2.38 -11.42
N SER A 201 -25.81 2.67 -12.23
CA SER A 201 -27.16 2.93 -11.71
C SER A 201 -27.78 1.69 -11.08
N VAL A 202 -27.69 0.53 -11.73
CA VAL A 202 -28.20 -0.74 -11.20
C VAL A 202 -27.43 -1.14 -9.94
N LEU A 203 -26.11 -1.01 -9.93
CA LEU A 203 -25.28 -1.30 -8.77
C LEU A 203 -25.67 -0.42 -7.58
N PHE A 204 -25.86 0.88 -7.80
CA PHE A 204 -26.27 1.81 -6.75
C PHE A 204 -27.62 1.42 -6.13
N ILE A 205 -28.64 1.18 -6.95
CA ILE A 205 -29.97 0.77 -6.48
C ILE A 205 -29.88 -0.55 -5.68
N LYS A 206 -29.15 -1.54 -6.20
CA LYS A 206 -28.98 -2.84 -5.52
C LYS A 206 -28.23 -2.70 -4.20
N THR A 207 -27.25 -1.80 -4.13
CA THR A 207 -26.49 -1.52 -2.89
C THR A 207 -27.37 -0.87 -1.83
N MET A 208 -28.17 0.14 -2.21
CA MET A 208 -29.10 0.81 -1.29
C MET A 208 -30.12 -0.18 -0.72
N LYS A 209 -30.71 -1.03 -1.57
CA LYS A 209 -31.63 -2.08 -1.14
C LYS A 209 -30.95 -3.09 -0.20
N SER A 210 -29.73 -3.53 -0.54
CA SER A 210 -28.97 -4.46 0.30
C SER A 210 -28.61 -3.85 1.66
N ALA A 211 -28.31 -2.55 1.72
CA ALA A 211 -28.06 -1.86 2.98
C ALA A 211 -29.31 -1.84 3.88
N GLU A 212 -30.49 -1.59 3.31
CA GLU A 212 -31.77 -1.64 4.03
C GLU A 212 -32.07 -3.07 4.53
N GLU A 213 -31.90 -4.08 3.70
CA GLU A 213 -32.08 -5.50 4.06
C GLU A 213 -31.13 -5.91 5.20
N VAL A 214 -29.86 -5.51 5.14
CA VAL A 214 -28.89 -5.78 6.21
C VAL A 214 -29.27 -5.05 7.50
N ASN A 215 -29.76 -3.80 7.42
CA ASN A 215 -30.20 -3.05 8.58
C ASN A 215 -31.40 -3.72 9.28
N ILE A 216 -32.41 -4.14 8.51
CA ILE A 216 -33.56 -4.88 9.03
C ILE A 216 -33.11 -6.22 9.66
N ALA A 217 -32.18 -6.92 9.02
CA ALA A 217 -31.64 -8.18 9.55
C ALA A 217 -30.85 -7.99 10.86
N MET A 218 -30.12 -6.88 11.01
CA MET A 218 -29.42 -6.55 12.26
C MET A 218 -30.39 -6.17 13.37
N ALA A 219 -31.42 -5.37 13.06
CA ALA A 219 -32.45 -4.97 14.01
C ALA A 219 -33.23 -6.17 14.57
N THR A 220 -33.57 -7.14 13.72
CA THR A 220 -34.27 -8.37 14.14
C THR A 220 -33.43 -9.32 14.99
N ARG A 221 -32.09 -9.23 14.91
CA ARG A 221 -31.14 -10.02 15.71
C ARG A 221 -30.76 -9.35 17.04
N GLY A 222 -31.38 -8.22 17.38
CA GLY A 222 -31.19 -7.54 18.66
C GLY A 222 -30.16 -6.41 18.67
N ASN A 223 -29.52 -6.08 17.54
CA ASN A 223 -28.61 -4.92 17.32
C ASN A 223 -27.46 -4.70 18.33
N ASP A 224 -27.31 -5.56 19.34
CA ASP A 224 -26.43 -5.35 20.50
C ASP A 224 -25.02 -5.92 20.31
N GLU A 225 -24.77 -6.68 19.24
CA GLU A 225 -23.44 -7.22 18.93
C GLU A 225 -22.70 -6.31 17.95
N SER A 226 -21.59 -5.70 18.41
CA SER A 226 -20.63 -5.06 17.52
C SER A 226 -20.12 -6.08 16.50
N VAL A 227 -20.17 -5.75 15.20
CA VAL A 227 -19.71 -6.62 14.09
C VAL A 227 -18.25 -7.04 14.32
N TYR A 228 -17.48 -6.17 14.97
CA TYR A 228 -16.15 -6.42 15.46
C TYR A 228 -16.15 -7.23 16.78
N GLN A 229 -16.34 -8.55 16.70
CA GLN A 229 -15.92 -9.47 17.77
C GLN A 229 -14.71 -10.27 17.29
N THR A 230 -13.50 -9.73 17.49
CA THR A 230 -12.27 -10.47 17.19
C THR A 230 -11.65 -11.02 18.46
N HIS A 231 -12.08 -12.22 18.86
CA HIS A 231 -11.33 -13.04 19.81
C HIS A 231 -10.04 -13.54 19.13
N MET A 232 -8.99 -12.74 19.21
CA MET A 232 -7.66 -13.11 18.69
C MET A 232 -6.81 -13.71 19.81
N ASN A 233 -6.67 -15.05 19.82
CA ASN A 233 -5.79 -15.78 20.71
C ASN A 233 -4.43 -16.06 20.04
N LEU A 234 -3.68 -15.02 19.70
CA LEU A 234 -2.30 -15.15 19.21
C LEU A 234 -1.32 -14.88 20.37
N ARG A 235 -0.33 -15.74 20.55
CA ARG A 235 0.71 -15.56 21.58
C ARG A 235 1.87 -14.73 21.04
N PHE A 236 2.40 -13.85 21.88
CA PHE A 236 3.65 -13.15 21.61
C PHE A 236 4.84 -14.12 21.66
N ARG A 237 5.82 -13.92 20.79
CA ARG A 237 7.04 -14.73 20.75
C ARG A 237 8.27 -13.86 20.95
N SER A 238 9.04 -14.12 22.00
CA SER A 238 10.23 -13.33 22.37
C SER A 238 11.28 -13.24 21.26
N LEU A 239 11.41 -14.29 20.44
CA LEU A 239 12.31 -14.31 19.28
C LEU A 239 12.03 -13.18 18.28
N HIS A 240 10.76 -12.83 18.04
CA HIS A 240 10.41 -11.78 17.08
C HIS A 240 10.82 -10.40 17.60
N TRP A 241 10.63 -10.16 18.89
CA TRP A 241 11.08 -8.92 19.53
C TRP A 241 12.59 -8.75 19.44
N ALA A 242 13.35 -9.82 19.66
CA ALA A 242 14.81 -9.79 19.50
C ALA A 242 15.22 -9.43 18.06
N VAL A 243 14.54 -9.97 17.05
CA VAL A 243 14.80 -9.64 15.64
C VAL A 243 14.47 -8.17 15.33
N ILE A 244 13.36 -7.65 15.84
CA ILE A 244 12.95 -6.25 15.64
C ILE A 244 13.98 -5.32 16.26
N THR A 245 14.39 -5.57 17.51
CA THR A 245 15.39 -4.74 18.20
C THR A 245 16.75 -4.81 17.52
N LEU A 246 17.16 -5.98 17.02
CA LEU A 246 18.42 -6.15 16.31
C LEU A 246 18.42 -5.40 14.97
N ALA A 247 17.34 -5.50 14.20
CA ALA A 247 17.19 -4.77 12.95
C ALA A 247 17.24 -3.25 13.16
N GLY A 248 16.57 -2.74 14.21
CA GLY A 248 16.62 -1.33 14.59
C GLY A 248 18.02 -0.89 15.06
N ALA A 249 18.70 -1.69 15.89
CA ALA A 249 20.05 -1.40 16.34
C ALA A 249 21.05 -1.34 15.17
N PHE A 250 20.91 -2.25 14.20
CA PHE A 250 21.75 -2.25 13.00
C PHE A 250 21.53 -1.01 12.13
N GLN A 251 20.29 -0.54 12.00
CA GLN A 251 20.00 0.71 11.31
C GLN A 251 20.63 1.93 12.00
N CYS A 252 20.56 2.00 13.32
CA CYS A 252 21.23 3.07 14.08
C CYS A 252 22.73 3.03 13.85
N LEU A 253 23.34 1.85 13.88
CA LEU A 253 24.77 1.68 13.61
C LEU A 253 25.15 2.12 12.18
N LEU A 254 24.34 1.77 11.18
CA LEU A 254 24.55 2.23 9.80
C LEU A 254 24.51 3.76 9.69
N LEU A 255 23.62 4.42 10.43
CA LEU A 255 23.56 5.88 10.48
C LEU A 255 24.86 6.47 11.06
N PHE A 256 25.37 5.90 12.15
CA PHE A 256 26.60 6.40 12.79
C PHE A 256 27.88 6.20 11.94
N ILE A 257 27.89 5.24 11.03
CA ILE A 257 29.05 4.93 10.18
C ILE A 257 29.11 5.81 8.91
N THR A 258 27.99 6.41 8.50
CA THR A 258 27.83 7.08 7.19
C THR A 258 27.61 8.58 7.33
#